data_AF-X0UCL9-F1
#
_entry.id   AF-X0UCL9-F1
#
_cell.length_a   1.000
_cell.length_b   1.000
_cell.length_c   1.000
_cell.angle_alpha   90.00
_cell.angle_beta   90.00
_cell.angle_gamma   90.00
#
_symmetry.space_group_name_H-M   'P 1'
#
loop_
_entity.id
_entity.type
_entity.pdbx_description
1 polymer ?
#
loop_
_entity_poly.entity_id
_entity_poly.type
_entity_poly.pdbx_seq_one_letter_code
_entity_poly.pdbx_strand_id
1 'polypeptide(L)' 'MTIENFRPDYVVIDCSLGAERSHEFAKLLYEDPRIPFVRIIFAGDKDELPGECDKLVFGFIERPFSIEMIEELIEGFKNN' A
#
# COMPACT_ATOMS: atom_id res chain seq x y z
N MET A 1 19.83 1.45 13.75
CA MET A 1 18.53 2.14 13.60
C MET A 1 17.49 1.25 14.26
N THR A 2 17.11 1.53 15.50
CA THR A 2 16.00 0.83 16.15
C THR A 2 14.68 1.41 15.64
N ILE A 3 13.72 0.53 15.35
CA ILE A 3 12.38 0.82 14.81
C ILE A 3 11.61 1.88 15.62
N GLU A 4 12.01 2.14 16.87
CA GLU A 4 11.33 3.04 17.81
C GLU A 4 11.20 4.50 17.33
N ASN A 5 12.02 4.95 16.38
CA ASN A 5 11.94 6.31 15.80
C ASN A 5 11.53 6.33 14.32
N PHE A 6 11.22 5.18 13.72
CA PHE A 6 10.83 5.11 12.31
C PHE A 6 9.29 5.07 12.19
N ARG A 7 8.72 6.17 11.67
CA ARG A 7 7.28 6.29 11.41
C ARG A 7 7.06 6.51 9.90
N PRO A 8 6.87 5.44 9.12
CA PRO A 8 6.59 5.60 7.71
C PRO A 8 5.20 6.22 7.50
N ASP A 9 5.06 7.08 6.49
CA ASP A 9 3.75 7.58 6.06
C ASP A 9 3.03 6.56 5.14
N TYR A 10 3.81 5.76 4.43
CA TYR A 10 3.35 4.80 3.43
C TYR A 10 4.01 3.43 3.60
N VAL A 11 3.27 2.37 3.29
CA VAL A 11 3.78 1.01 3.13
C VAL A 11 3.35 0.50 1.77
N VAL A 12 4.28 -0.03 0.99
CA VAL A 12 3.99 -0.66 -0.29
C VAL A 12 4.09 -2.18 -0.13
N ILE A 13 3.03 -2.89 -0.50
CA ILE A 13 2.96 -4.36 -0.48
C ILE A 13 3.00 -4.88 -1.91
N ASP A 14 3.98 -5.72 -2.23
CA ASP A 14 4.05 -6.44 -3.50
C ASP A 14 3.04 -7.59 -3.49
N CYS A 15 2.11 -7.57 -4.44
CA CYS A 15 1.01 -8.50 -4.56
C CYS A 15 1.30 -9.74 -5.41
N SER A 16 2.55 -9.97 -5.82
CA SER A 16 2.97 -11.17 -6.57
C SER A 16 2.70 -12.50 -5.87
N LEU A 17 2.40 -12.48 -4.57
CA LEU A 17 1.96 -13.66 -3.80
C LEU A 17 0.44 -13.90 -3.84
N GLY A 18 -0.31 -13.06 -4.57
CA GLY A 18 -1.76 -13.07 -4.69
C GLY A 18 -2.47 -12.09 -3.74
N ALA A 19 -3.67 -11.69 -4.14
CA ALA A 19 -4.49 -10.70 -3.42
C ALA A 19 -4.78 -11.10 -1.96
N GLU A 20 -5.12 -12.36 -1.71
CA GLU A 20 -5.50 -12.86 -0.38
C GLU A 20 -4.35 -12.70 0.63
N ARG A 21 -3.16 -13.20 0.30
CA ARG A 21 -1.98 -13.10 1.17
C ARG A 21 -1.56 -11.66 1.40
N SER A 22 -1.62 -10.84 0.36
CA SER A 22 -1.29 -9.41 0.46
C SER A 22 -2.24 -8.68 1.41
N HIS A 23 -3.52 -9.06 1.38
CA HIS A 23 -4.53 -8.53 2.26
C HIS A 23 -4.34 -8.98 3.72
N GLU A 24 -3.95 -10.24 3.96
CA GLU A 24 -3.58 -10.69 5.30
C GLU A 24 -2.43 -9.87 5.88
N PHE A 25 -1.40 -9.57 5.08
CA PHE A 25 -0.31 -8.68 5.48
C PHE A 25 -0.81 -7.28 5.82
N ALA A 26 -1.67 -6.68 4.99
CA ALA A 26 -2.24 -5.37 5.25
C ALA A 26 -3.02 -5.34 6.56
N LYS A 27 -3.80 -6.39 6.83
CA LYS A 27 -4.56 -6.54 8.08
C LYS A 27 -3.63 -6.63 9.29
N LEU A 28 -2.57 -7.43 9.22
CA LEU A 28 -1.58 -7.54 10.30
C LEU A 28 -0.91 -6.20 10.60
N LEU A 29 -0.60 -5.41 9.57
CA LEU A 29 -0.03 -4.07 9.75
C LEU A 29 -1.02 -3.09 10.39
N TYR A 30 -2.28 -3.14 9.97
CA TYR A 30 -3.33 -2.27 10.49
C TYR A 30 -3.73 -2.60 11.94
N GLU A 31 -3.74 -3.88 12.29
CA GLU A 31 -4.13 -4.35 13.62
C GLU A 31 -2.99 -4.27 14.65
N ASP A 32 -1.73 -4.11 14.23
CA ASP A 32 -0.59 -4.00 15.14
C ASP A 32 -0.52 -2.61 15.80
N PRO A 33 -0.81 -2.49 17.11
CA PRO A 33 -0.84 -1.20 17.79
C PRO A 33 0.55 -0.54 17.93
N ARG A 34 1.63 -1.26 17.61
CA ARG A 34 2.99 -0.73 17.63
C ARG A 34 3.34 -0.01 16.34
N ILE A 35 2.61 -0.28 15.26
CA ILE A 35 2.81 0.35 13.96
C ILE A 35 1.95 1.62 13.95
N PRO A 36 2.55 2.80 13.70
CA PRO A 36 1.77 4.03 13.56
C PRO A 36 0.80 3.90 12.39
N PHE A 37 -0.28 4.68 12.39
CA PHE A 37 -1.20 4.72 11.25
C PHE A 37 -0.42 5.02 9.95
N VAL A 38 -0.47 4.08 9.00
CA VAL A 38 0.26 4.12 7.72
C VAL A 38 -0.71 3.95 6.56
N ARG A 39 -0.42 4.59 5.42
CA ARG A 39 -1.17 4.42 4.18
C ARG A 39 -0.64 3.22 3.42
N ILE A 40 -1.46 2.18 3.26
CA ILE A 40 -1.05 0.95 2.58
C ILE A 40 -1.35 1.05 1.09
N ILE A 41 -0.33 0.86 0.25
CA ILE A 41 -0.43 0.82 -1.20
C ILE A 41 -0.16 -0.62 -1.65
N PHE A 42 -1.01 -1.17 -2.49
CA PHE A 42 -0.79 -2.49 -3.11
C PHE A 42 -0.19 -2.32 -4.49
N ALA A 43 0.86 -3.07 -4.79
CA ALA A 43 1.57 -3.01 -6.06
C ALA A 43 1.63 -4.39 -6.71
N GLY A 44 1.12 -4.54 -7.94
CA GLY A 44 1.06 -5.84 -8.60
C GLY A 44 0.46 -5.78 -9.99
N ASP A 45 0.34 -6.93 -10.63
CA ASP A 45 -0.42 -7.07 -11.87
C ASP A 45 -1.93 -7.01 -11.58
N LYS A 46 -2.74 -6.70 -12.60
CA LYS A 46 -4.18 -6.47 -12.43
C LYS A 46 -4.93 -7.63 -11.77
N ASP A 47 -4.52 -8.86 -12.05
CA ASP A 47 -5.08 -10.10 -11.51
C ASP A 47 -4.54 -10.44 -10.11
N GLU A 48 -3.48 -9.78 -9.67
CA GLU A 48 -2.88 -9.91 -8.34
C GLU A 48 -3.50 -8.93 -7.34
N LEU A 49 -4.09 -7.84 -7.82
CA LEU A 49 -4.71 -6.81 -7.00
C LEU A 49 -6.14 -7.21 -6.58
N PRO A 50 -6.57 -6.88 -5.35
CA PRO A 50 -7.95 -7.09 -4.93
C PRO A 50 -8.89 -6.19 -5.73
N GLY A 51 -10.04 -6.74 -6.14
CA GLY A 51 -11.02 -6.03 -6.97
C GLY A 51 -11.81 -4.94 -6.24
N GLU A 52 -11.64 -4.79 -4.93
CA GLU A 52 -12.34 -3.80 -4.11
C GLU A 52 -11.36 -2.99 -3.25
N CYS A 53 -11.54 -1.67 -3.24
CA CYS A 53 -10.92 -0.80 -2.23
C CYS A 53 -11.69 -0.96 -0.92
N ASP A 54 -11.00 -1.35 0.14
CA ASP A 54 -11.56 -1.38 1.48
C ASP A 54 -11.01 -0.21 2.34
N LYS A 55 -11.22 -0.26 3.66
CA LYS A 55 -10.71 0.78 4.57
C LYS A 55 -9.22 0.61 4.90
N LEU A 56 -8.61 -0.51 4.54
CA LEU A 56 -7.23 -0.85 4.85
C LEU A 56 -6.28 -0.35 3.75
N VAL A 57 -6.76 -0.32 2.50
CA VAL A 57 -5.96 0.07 1.33
C VAL A 57 -6.16 1.54 0.97
N PHE A 58 -5.05 2.27 0.90
CA PHE A 58 -5.01 3.67 0.46
C PHE A 58 -5.04 3.80 -1.07
N GLY A 59 -4.40 2.86 -1.78
CA GLY A 59 -4.37 2.89 -3.24
C GLY A 59 -3.68 1.68 -3.86
N PHE A 60 -3.67 1.67 -5.20
CA PHE A 60 -3.10 0.61 -6.02
C PHE A 60 -2.07 1.17 -7.00
N ILE A 61 -1.03 0.38 -7.28
CA ILE A 61 -0.07 0.60 -8.35
C ILE A 61 -0.07 -0.65 -9.24
N GLU A 62 -0.65 -0.54 -10.43
CA GLU A 62 -0.68 -1.63 -11.40
C GLU A 62 0.64 -1.66 -12.20
N ARG A 63 1.21 -2.85 -12.41
CA ARG A 63 2.36 -3.04 -13.30
C ARG A 63 1.95 -2.91 -14.78
N PRO A 64 2.84 -2.41 -15.66
CA PRO A 64 4.13 -1.80 -15.34
C PRO A 64 3.93 -0.40 -14.72
N PHE A 65 4.64 -0.11 -13.64
CA PHE A 65 4.55 1.19 -12.99
C PHE A 65 5.79 2.06 -13.19
N SER A 66 5.57 3.37 -13.24
CA SER A 66 6.60 4.39 -13.37
C SER A 66 6.76 5.21 -12.09
N ILE A 67 7.79 6.03 -12.01
CA ILE A 67 8.03 6.90 -10.85
C ILE A 67 6.88 7.90 -10.70
N GLU A 68 6.35 8.40 -11.81
CA GLU A 68 5.25 9.36 -11.86
C GLU A 68 3.99 8.81 -11.17
N MET A 69 3.70 7.50 -11.29
CA MET A 69 2.57 6.88 -10.61
C MET A 69 2.69 6.88 -9.08
N ILE A 70 3.93 6.79 -8.57
CA ILE A 70 4.20 6.92 -7.14
C ILE A 70 4.05 8.38 -6.70
N GLU A 71 4.55 9.33 -7.49
CA GLU A 71 4.41 10.76 -7.23
C GLU A 71 2.93 11.17 -7.15
N GLU A 72 2.09 10.69 -8.06
CA GLU A 72 0.64 10.94 -8.03
C GLU A 72 -0.04 10.42 -6.75
N LEU A 73 0.37 9.26 -6.25
CA LEU A 73 -0.16 8.69 -5.00
C LEU A 73 0.30 9.46 -3.76
N ILE A 74 1.50 10.02 -3.78
CA ILE A 74 2.06 10.77 -2.65
C ILE A 74 1.52 12.20 -2.62
N GLU A 75 1.55 12.91 -3.75
CA GLU A 75 1.12 14.30 -3.84
C GLU A 75 -0.41 14.47 -3.82
N GLY A 76 -1.14 13.38 -4.09
CA GLY A 76 -2.58 13.37 -4.28
C GLY A 76 -2.94 13.88 -5.68
N PHE A 77 -4.08 13.40 -6.22
CA PHE A 77 -4.59 13.83 -7.51
C PHE A 77 -4.79 15.36 -7.52
N LYS A 78 -3.88 16.07 -8.19
CA LYS A 78 -4.07 17.48 -8.55
C LYS A 78 -5.10 17.54 -9.67
N ASN A 79 -6.37 17.72 -9.30
CA ASN A 79 -7.40 18.08 -10.26
C ASN A 79 -7.03 19.45 -10.88
N ASN A 80 -6.66 19.44 -12.16
CA ASN A 80 -6.69 20.63 -13.02
C ASN A 80 -8.08 20.77 -13.65
#